data_AF-A0A8T0X973-F1
#
_entry.id   AF-A0A8T0X973-F1
#
_cell.length_a   1.000
_cell.length_b   1.000
_cell.length_c   1.000
_cell.angle_alpha   90.00
_cell.angle_beta   90.00
_cell.angle_gamma   90.00
#
_symmetry.space_group_name_H-M   'P 1'
#
loop_
_entity.id
_entity.type
_entity.pdbx_description
1 polymer ?
#
loop_
_entity_poly.entity_id
_entity_poly.type
_entity_poly.pdbx_seq_one_letter_code
_entity_poly.pdbx_strand_id
1 'polypeptide(L)'
;MAAEVDQKVVVHVRSTGDAPILKQSKFKISGRDKFLKVIEFLRRQLHQDTLFVYINSAFSPNPDELVIDLYNCRTLELMGNWW
;
A
#
# COMPACT_ATOMS: atom_id res chain seq x y z
N MET A 1 16.87 25.20 6.95
CA MET A 1 15.74 24.58 6.23
C MET A 1 15.97 23.08 6.23
N ALA A 2 15.30 22.34 7.11
CA ALA A 2 15.36 20.88 7.07
C ALA A 2 14.75 20.44 5.74
N ALA A 3 15.53 19.77 4.89
CA ALA A 3 15.00 19.05 3.76
C ALA A 3 13.98 18.07 4.34
N GLU A 4 12.70 18.37 4.17
CA GLU A 4 11.63 17.46 4.55
C GLU A 4 11.91 16.17 3.80
N VAL A 5 12.34 15.15 4.54
CA VAL A 5 12.65 13.85 3.96
C VAL A 5 11.35 13.39 3.32
N ASP A 6 11.28 13.42 2.00
CA ASP A 6 10.15 12.87 1.25
C ASP A 6 10.11 11.38 1.61
N GLN A 7 9.28 11.04 2.61
CA GLN A 7 9.21 9.70 3.17
C GLN A 7 8.56 8.81 2.13
N LYS A 8 9.38 8.29 1.21
CA LYS A 8 8.94 7.37 0.16
C LYS A 8 8.74 6.00 0.78
N VAL A 9 7.52 5.49 0.66
CA VAL A 9 7.16 4.15 1.10
C VAL A 9 7.33 3.19 -0.07
N VAL A 10 8.03 2.08 0.17
CA VAL A 10 8.14 0.98 -0.78
C VAL A 10 6.92 0.09 -0.60
N VAL A 11 6.06 0.03 -1.61
CA VAL A 11 4.87 -0.82 -1.61
C VAL A 11 5.17 -2.07 -2.43
N HIS A 12 4.96 -3.23 -1.82
CA HIS A 12 5.07 -4.52 -2.47
C HIS A 12 3.67 -5.13 -2.61
N VAL A 13 3.20 -5.21 -3.84
CA VAL A 13 1.89 -5.77 -4.20
C VAL A 13 2.09 -7.21 -4.64
N ARG A 14 1.27 -8.11 -4.12
CA ARG A 14 1.25 -9.52 -4.49
C ARG A 14 -0.10 -9.85 -5.09
N SER A 15 -0.11 -10.36 -6.32
CA SER A 15 -1.31 -10.96 -6.89
C SER A 15 -1.66 -12.22 -6.08
N THR A 16 -2.94 -12.33 -5.67
CA THR A 16 -3.46 -13.45 -4.90
C THR A 16 -4.63 -14.08 -5.65
N GLY A 17 -4.71 -15.40 -5.65
CA GLY A 17 -5.76 -16.15 -6.35
C GLY A 17 -5.59 -16.10 -7.87
N ASP A 18 -6.70 -15.91 -8.58
CA ASP A 18 -6.77 -15.82 -10.05
C ASP A 18 -6.48 -14.39 -10.58
N ALA A 19 -6.04 -13.47 -9.71
CA ALA A 19 -5.77 -12.10 -10.10
C ALA A 19 -4.56 -12.01 -11.06
N PRO A 20 -4.64 -11.20 -12.13
CA PRO A 20 -3.56 -11.08 -13.10
C PRO A 20 -2.26 -10.59 -12.45
N ILE A 21 -1.14 -11.18 -12.87
CA ILE A 21 0.19 -10.87 -12.32
C ILE A 21 0.60 -9.47 -12.80
N LEU A 22 0.90 -8.58 -11.85
CA LEU A 22 1.46 -7.27 -12.17
C LEU A 22 2.87 -7.39 -12.75
N LYS A 23 3.14 -6.66 -13.83
CA LYS A 23 4.48 -6.51 -14.40
C LYS A 23 5.48 -5.90 -13.42
N GLN A 24 5.01 -5.00 -12.54
CA GLN A 24 5.82 -4.42 -11.45
C GLN A 24 5.11 -4.61 -10.11
N SER A 25 5.55 -5.62 -9.37
CA SER A 25 5.05 -5.91 -8.02
C SER A 25 5.56 -4.93 -6.97
N LYS A 26 6.67 -4.22 -7.23
CA LYS A 26 7.27 -3.26 -6.30
C LYS A 26 7.33 -1.88 -6.92
N PHE A 27 6.81 -0.90 -6.21
CA PHE A 27 6.94 0.52 -6.59
C PHE A 27 7.14 1.39 -5.35
N LYS A 28 7.58 2.62 -5.59
CA LYS A 28 7.79 3.63 -4.55
C LYS A 28 6.72 4.72 -4.71
N ILE A 29 6.08 5.08 -3.62
CA ILE A 29 5.09 6.16 -3.56
C ILE A 29 5.47 7.12 -2.44
N SER A 30 5.12 8.40 -2.56
CA SER A 30 5.31 9.34 -1.46
C SER A 30 4.37 8.97 -0.32
N GLY A 31 4.85 8.98 0.93
CA GLY A 31 4.02 8.71 2.10
C GLY A 31 2.90 9.73 2.28
N ARG A 32 3.02 10.91 1.66
CA ARG A 32 2.01 11.98 1.62
C ARG A 32 0.90 11.73 0.59
N ASP A 33 1.08 10.77 -0.32
CA ASP A 33 0.01 10.38 -1.24
C ASP A 33 -1.04 9.54 -0.50
N LYS A 34 -2.28 9.67 -0.96
CA LYS A 34 -3.41 8.85 -0.50
C LYS A 34 -3.34 7.44 -1.06
N PHE A 35 -3.87 6.47 -0.30
CA PHE A 35 -3.96 5.08 -0.75
C PHE A 35 -4.87 4.91 -1.98
N LEU A 36 -5.87 5.78 -2.17
CA LEU A 36 -6.70 5.84 -3.37
C LEU A 36 -5.87 5.85 -4.66
N LYS A 37 -4.76 6.60 -4.68
CA LYS A 37 -3.86 6.70 -5.83
C LYS A 37 -3.25 5.35 -6.19
N VAL A 38 -2.96 4.51 -5.19
CA VAL A 38 -2.48 3.14 -5.39
C VAL A 38 -3.57 2.26 -5.98
N ILE A 39 -4.80 2.34 -5.46
CA ILE A 39 -5.94 1.57 -5.97
C ILE A 39 -6.22 1.92 -7.43
N GLU A 40 -6.30 3.21 -7.76
CA GLU A 40 -6.51 3.68 -9.13
C GLU A 40 -5.37 3.24 -10.06
N PHE A 41 -4.12 3.29 -9.58
CA PHE A 41 -2.97 2.82 -10.35
C PHE A 41 -3.10 1.33 -10.66
N LEU A 42 -3.45 0.50 -9.68
CA LEU A 42 -3.65 -0.94 -9.87
C LEU A 42 -4.82 -1.24 -10.80
N ARG A 43 -5.96 -0.55 -10.65
CA ARG A 43 -7.11 -0.69 -11.56
C ARG A 43 -6.73 -0.40 -13.00
N ARG A 44 -5.94 0.65 -13.24
CA ARG A 44 -5.43 0.99 -14.58
C ARG A 44 -4.45 -0.04 -15.12
N GLN A 45 -3.57 -0.58 -14.28
CA GLN A 45 -2.58 -1.59 -14.69
C GLN A 45 -3.23 -2.94 -15.01
N LEU A 46 -4.25 -3.35 -14.24
CA LEU A 46 -4.93 -4.63 -14.42
C LEU A 46 -6.13 -4.54 -15.37
N HIS A 47 -6.57 -3.34 -15.73
CA HIS A 47 -7.80 -3.10 -16.51
C HIS A 47 -9.02 -3.78 -15.85
N GLN A 48 -9.08 -3.73 -14.52
CA GLN A 48 -10.11 -4.39 -13.71
C GLN A 48 -10.96 -3.33 -12.99
N ASP A 49 -12.27 -3.44 -13.11
CA ASP A 49 -13.21 -2.55 -12.42
C ASP A 49 -13.31 -2.93 -10.93
N THR A 50 -13.44 -4.21 -10.60
CA THR A 50 -13.53 -4.70 -9.22
C THR A 50 -12.19 -5.23 -8.72
N LEU A 51 -11.45 -4.41 -7.98
CA LEU A 51 -10.18 -4.80 -7.36
C LEU A 51 -10.27 -4.65 -5.84
N PHE A 52 -10.01 -5.74 -5.10
CA PHE A 52 -9.90 -5.70 -3.65
C PHE A 52 -8.43 -5.67 -3.25
N VAL A 53 -8.03 -4.61 -2.54
CA VAL A 53 -6.66 -4.43 -2.09
C VAL A 53 -6.61 -4.59 -0.58
N TYR A 54 -5.69 -5.44 -0.13
CA TYR A 54 -5.49 -5.73 1.28
C TYR A 54 -4.05 -5.43 1.68
N ILE A 55 -3.88 -4.88 2.87
CA ILE A 55 -2.58 -4.73 3.51
C ILE A 55 -2.37 -5.94 4.43
N ASN A 56 -1.21 -6.59 4.28
CA ASN A 56 -0.82 -7.77 5.05
C ASN A 56 -1.82 -8.95 5.00
N SER A 57 -2.66 -9.01 3.95
CA SER A 57 -3.78 -9.96 3.86
C SER A 57 -4.74 -9.94 5.06
N ALA A 58 -4.75 -8.85 5.84
CA ALA A 58 -5.49 -8.75 7.09
C ALA A 58 -6.64 -7.74 7.01
N PHE A 59 -6.40 -6.58 6.38
CA PHE A 59 -7.40 -5.51 6.31
C PHE A 59 -7.34 -4.73 5.00
N SER A 60 -8.47 -4.11 4.63
CA SER A 60 -8.54 -3.17 3.50
C SER A 60 -8.57 -1.75 4.06
N PRO A 61 -7.52 -0.94 3.84
CA PRO A 61 -7.47 0.43 4.34
C PRO A 61 -8.48 1.33 3.63
N ASN A 62 -8.83 2.45 4.26
CA ASN A 62 -9.66 3.46 3.64
C ASN A 62 -8.88 4.15 2.50
N PRO A 63 -9.47 4.34 1.31
CA PRO A 63 -8.83 5.06 0.20
C PRO A 63 -8.36 6.47 0.56
N ASP A 64 -8.99 7.14 1.53
CA ASP A 64 -8.62 8.49 1.95
C ASP A 64 -7.42 8.54 2.90
N GLU A 65 -6.97 7.40 3.44
CA GLU A 65 -5.81 7.32 4.32
C GLU A 65 -4.49 7.56 3.57
N LEU A 66 -3.52 8.14 4.28
CA LEU A 66 -2.18 8.37 3.77
C LEU A 66 -1.35 7.08 3.82
N VAL A 67 -0.53 6.85 2.80
CA VAL A 67 0.32 5.66 2.75
C VAL A 67 1.30 5.60 3.93
N ILE A 68 1.77 6.75 4.42
CA ILE A 68 2.63 6.80 5.61
C ILE A 68 1.92 6.34 6.89
N ASP A 69 0.63 6.64 7.02
CA ASP A 69 -0.15 6.27 8.20
C ASP A 69 -0.36 4.75 8.24
N LEU A 70 -0.70 4.18 7.08
CA LEU A 70 -0.81 2.73 6.88
C LEU A 70 0.52 2.01 7.10
N TYR A 71 1.64 2.64 6.75
CA TYR A 71 2.98 2.13 7.03
C TYR A 71 3.28 2.12 8.53
N ASN A 72 2.93 3.19 9.24
CA ASN A 72 3.12 3.30 10.69
C ASN A 72 2.21 2.35 11.49
N CYS A 73 0.97 2.15 11.04
CA CYS A 73 0.03 1.21 11.68
C CYS A 73 0.62 -0.20 11.76
N ARG A 74 1.42 -0.62 10.77
CA ARG A 74 2.10 -1.92 10.77
C ARG A 74 3.22 -2.05 11.80
N THR A 75 3.82 -0.94 12.23
CA THR A 75 4.92 -0.99 13.22
C THR A 75 4.41 -1.34 14.63
N LEU A 76 3.16 -1.01 14.94
CA LEU A 76 2.55 -1.26 16.25
C LEU A 76 2.31 -2.76 16.52
N GLU A 77 2.03 -3.56 15.49
CA GLU A 77 1.83 -5.01 15.64
C GLU A 77 3.14 -5.76 15.94
N LEU A 78 4.29 -5.19 15.61
CA LEU A 78 5.60 -5.80 15.89
C LEU A 78 6.12 -5.52 17.31
N MET A 79 5.51 -4.61 18.07
CA MET A 79 5.84 -4.40 19.49
C MET A 79 4.97 -5.21 20.46
N GLY A 80 3.93 -5.91 19.96
CA GLY A 80 3.01 -6.71 20.77
C GLY A 80 3.41 -8.17 21.00
N ASN A 81 4.53 -8.61 20.45
CA ASN A 81 4.99 -10.00 20.57
C ASN A 81 6.20 -10.12 21.51
N TRP A 82 5.99 -9.78 22.78
CA TRP A 82 6.85 -10.21 23.88
C TRP A 82 6.04 -11.22 24.70
N TRP A 83 6.10 -12.48 24.29
CA TRP A 83 5.92 -13.62 25.19
C TRP A 83 7.16 -13.77 26.06
#